data_AF-A0A3B8V7I8-F1
#
_entry.id   AF-A0A3B8V7I8-F1
#
_cell.length_a   1.000
_cell.length_b   1.000
_cell.length_c   1.000
_cell.angle_alpha   90.00
_cell.angle_beta   90.00
_cell.angle_gamma   90.00
#
_symmetry.space_group_name_H-M   'P 1'
#
loop_
_entity.id
_entity.type
_entity.pdbx_description
1 polymer ?
#
loop_
_entity_poly.entity_id
_entity_poly.type
_entity_poly.pdbx_seq_one_letter_code
_entity_poly.pdbx_strand_id
1 'polypeptide(L)'
;MYAGAEGEKMIKLQPVLKDYLWGGEKLKSLFGRKKDGIIAESWEVSVHKDGESTISGTDKTFAEYLKENKNAVDVNGGEFPVLIKYIDAAKKLSVQVHPNDEYAQKYEHDNGKTEMWYIISADDGAGIYCGFKRDTDKEEFLAKVKDGTVEELLNFIPVKAGDCYLIKAGTVHAIGAGCVICEIQQNSNVTYRVYDYNRRGADGKLRPLHVEKAVDVINFKAFKDETNSGEYEKLSGNNGEIRNLTACKYFRTRELKLNGKYAEKNDKTFTAIDFVSGSGEINGEKFVSGDSFFIPCGEAFTVNGNAMAILTTENTLKYYAGIDLGGTGIKCGIVDENGKIVAIKKCPTKKGVEAKEILLDMANLVKDLQKETGLTLEGVGVGCPGLIDTEKGNVVYSNNLAWKNVPLIKTLKEELNLPVYVTNDANAAALGEYYFGAGKKYKSLVMLTLGTGVGSGIVFNGKLFEGNLGAGVELGHEVIKIGGEKCTCGRKGCLEAYASATALIRQAQKAMDGDKESLLWKLSDGNKENVNGKIVFDALREDDKTAGKVVKKYTEYLAAGVTNVINAFHPQAIVLGGGICAAGDVFLTPLKRKVNRQIYGGTKFAPVEIVVASLGNDAGIYGAAALAFDK
;
A
#
# COMPACT_ATOMS: atom_id res chain seq x y z
N MET A 1 36.69 15.72 -14.63
CA MET A 1 37.41 15.51 -13.37
C MET A 1 37.11 16.72 -12.49
N TYR A 2 36.13 16.59 -11.60
CA TYR A 2 35.97 17.51 -10.47
C TYR A 2 36.48 16.74 -9.25
N ALA A 3 37.53 17.26 -8.63
CA ALA A 3 38.02 16.77 -7.35
C ALA A 3 36.95 17.07 -6.30
N GLY A 4 36.19 16.05 -5.91
CA GLY A 4 35.24 16.15 -4.81
C GLY A 4 36.00 16.31 -3.50
N ALA A 5 35.65 17.32 -2.72
CA ALA A 5 36.02 17.39 -1.32
C ALA A 5 35.62 16.07 -0.65
N GLU A 6 36.50 15.50 0.17
CA GLU A 6 36.20 14.35 1.02
C GLU A 6 35.16 14.77 2.07
N GLY A 7 33.89 14.79 1.67
CA GLY A 7 32.77 14.95 2.59
C GLY A 7 32.71 13.73 3.51
N GLU A 8 32.49 13.96 4.80
CA GLU A 8 32.24 12.90 5.76
C GLU A 8 31.05 12.05 5.30
N LYS A 9 31.32 10.78 4.99
CA LYS A 9 30.36 9.83 4.38
C LYS A 9 29.23 9.39 5.33
N MET A 10 29.33 9.76 6.60
CA MET A 10 28.44 9.39 7.69
C MET A 10 28.70 10.34 8.87
N ILE A 11 27.65 10.74 9.57
CA ILE A 11 27.73 11.68 10.70
C ILE A 11 27.17 11.00 11.94
N LYS A 12 27.96 10.91 13.02
CA LYS A 12 27.44 10.55 14.35
C LYS A 12 26.91 11.80 15.05
N LEU A 13 25.69 11.74 15.55
CA LEU A 13 25.02 12.88 16.17
C LEU A 13 25.04 12.80 17.70
N GLN A 14 25.17 13.95 18.34
CA GLN A 14 25.04 14.13 19.78
C GLN A 14 23.71 14.83 20.08
N PRO A 15 22.89 14.26 20.98
CA PRO A 15 21.54 14.77 21.22
C PRO A 15 21.51 15.99 22.12
N VAL A 16 20.40 16.72 22.07
CA VAL A 16 20.05 17.74 23.06
C VAL A 16 19.12 17.15 24.12
N LEU A 17 19.52 17.23 25.39
CA LEU A 17 18.79 16.66 26.52
C LEU A 17 17.85 17.67 27.18
N LYS A 18 16.57 17.33 27.32
CA LYS A 18 15.51 18.20 27.88
C LYS A 18 14.93 17.64 29.18
N ASP A 19 14.63 18.55 30.11
CA ASP A 19 14.09 18.20 31.43
C ASP A 19 12.68 18.77 31.53
N TYR A 20 11.69 17.90 31.39
CA TYR A 20 10.29 18.24 31.54
C TYR A 20 9.71 17.53 32.76
N LEU A 21 8.66 18.10 33.36
CA LEU A 21 8.07 17.67 34.65
C LEU A 21 7.59 16.21 34.72
N TRP A 22 7.41 15.56 33.56
CA TRP A 22 7.02 14.17 33.43
C TRP A 22 8.18 13.20 33.22
N GLY A 23 9.39 13.71 33.00
CA GLY A 23 10.57 12.91 32.67
C GLY A 23 11.03 12.01 33.81
N GLY A 24 11.74 10.95 33.42
CA GLY A 24 12.39 10.01 34.34
C GLY A 24 13.90 10.03 34.23
N GLU A 25 14.50 8.89 34.56
CA GLU A 25 15.94 8.65 34.47
C GLU A 25 16.30 7.46 33.57
N LYS A 26 15.32 6.81 32.91
CA LYS A 26 15.54 5.58 32.14
C LYS A 26 16.46 5.80 30.94
N LEU A 27 16.47 6.99 30.34
CA LEU A 27 17.41 7.32 29.27
C LEU A 27 18.88 7.29 29.74
N LYS A 28 19.14 7.53 31.04
CA LYS A 28 20.49 7.38 31.61
C LYS A 28 20.92 5.92 31.63
N SER A 29 20.04 5.03 32.11
CA SER A 29 20.35 3.61 32.22
C SER A 29 20.33 2.88 30.88
N LEU A 30 19.40 3.23 29.99
CA LEU A 30 19.24 2.58 28.69
C LEU A 30 20.30 3.04 27.68
N PHE A 31 20.59 4.34 27.65
CA PHE A 31 21.40 4.97 26.60
C PHE A 31 22.60 5.75 27.11
N GLY A 32 22.94 5.60 28.40
CA GLY A 32 24.12 6.23 28.99
C GLY A 32 24.09 7.75 29.01
N ARG A 33 22.91 8.39 28.90
CA ARG A 33 22.79 9.85 28.87
C ARG A 33 23.30 10.46 30.17
N LYS A 34 24.08 11.54 30.05
CA LYS A 34 24.74 12.21 31.18
C LYS A 34 24.19 13.61 31.38
N LYS A 35 23.35 13.77 32.40
CA LYS A 35 22.82 15.05 32.87
C LYS A 35 22.37 14.90 34.33
N ASP A 36 22.54 15.96 35.11
CA ASP A 36 22.00 16.02 36.47
C ASP A 36 20.47 16.15 36.43
N GLY A 37 19.79 15.51 37.37
CA GLY A 37 18.31 15.51 37.42
C GLY A 37 17.66 14.62 36.34
N ILE A 38 16.36 14.80 36.11
CA ILE A 38 15.60 13.99 35.17
C ILE A 38 15.96 14.31 33.72
N ILE A 39 15.81 13.34 32.81
CA ILE A 39 15.93 13.51 31.36
C ILE A 39 14.62 13.04 30.74
N ALA A 40 13.78 13.99 30.35
CA ALA A 40 12.47 13.70 29.77
C ALA A 40 12.56 13.36 28.29
N GLU A 41 13.35 14.14 27.54
CA GLU A 41 13.56 13.93 26.11
C GLU A 41 15.04 14.01 25.77
N SER A 42 15.44 13.26 24.76
CA SER A 42 16.73 13.30 24.11
C SER A 42 16.49 13.49 22.62
N TRP A 43 16.82 14.66 22.09
CA TRP A 43 16.57 15.01 20.68
C TRP A 43 17.77 14.55 19.86
N GLU A 44 17.62 13.41 19.19
CA GLU A 44 18.70 12.64 18.58
C GLU A 44 19.13 13.19 17.23
N VAL A 45 18.17 13.35 16.33
CA VAL A 45 18.36 13.85 14.97
C VAL A 45 17.45 15.04 14.81
N SER A 46 18.02 16.23 14.96
CA SER A 46 17.25 17.48 15.02
C SER A 46 17.99 18.66 14.40
N VAL A 47 17.29 19.35 13.51
CA VAL A 47 17.66 20.71 13.03
C VAL A 47 16.68 21.77 13.52
N HIS A 48 15.79 21.41 14.45
CA HIS A 48 14.79 22.34 14.96
C HIS A 48 15.42 23.31 15.95
N LYS A 49 15.13 24.60 15.80
CA LYS A 49 15.71 25.71 16.61
C LYS A 49 15.58 25.54 18.13
N ASP A 50 14.56 24.81 18.59
CA ASP A 50 14.34 24.56 20.02
C ASP A 50 15.32 23.53 20.61
N GLY A 51 16.05 22.78 19.79
CA GLY A 51 17.04 21.80 20.21
C GLY A 51 17.76 21.15 19.02
N GLU A 52 18.80 21.80 18.51
CA GLU A 52 19.60 21.26 17.40
C GLU A 52 20.64 20.24 17.90
N SER A 53 20.66 19.04 17.33
CA SER A 53 21.72 18.06 17.58
C SER A 53 23.05 18.56 17.01
N THR A 54 24.18 18.14 17.60
CA THR A 54 25.53 18.50 17.11
C THR A 54 26.27 17.30 16.53
N ILE A 55 27.28 17.56 15.71
CA ILE A 55 28.14 16.49 15.18
C ILE A 55 29.11 16.05 16.28
N SER A 56 29.16 14.75 16.56
CA SER A 56 30.01 14.17 17.60
C SER A 56 31.48 14.55 17.39
N GLY A 57 32.12 15.04 18.45
CA GLY A 57 33.52 15.49 18.41
C GLY A 57 33.72 16.92 17.91
N THR A 58 32.65 17.66 17.64
CA THR A 58 32.70 19.06 17.18
C THR A 58 31.64 19.92 17.88
N ASP A 59 31.75 21.24 17.75
CA ASP A 59 30.71 22.20 18.20
C ASP A 59 29.70 22.54 17.10
N LYS A 60 29.85 21.97 15.90
CA LYS A 60 29.03 22.27 14.72
C LYS A 60 27.65 21.63 14.85
N THR A 61 26.60 22.40 14.57
CA THR A 61 25.23 21.86 14.61
C THR A 61 24.92 21.04 13.36
N PHE A 62 23.98 20.10 13.48
CA PHE A 62 23.51 19.33 12.35
C PHE A 62 22.83 20.22 11.29
N ALA A 63 22.16 21.29 11.71
CA ALA A 63 21.58 22.27 10.80
C ALA A 63 22.65 23.01 9.99
N GLU A 64 23.78 23.37 10.61
CA GLU A 64 24.92 23.97 9.90
C GLU A 64 25.53 23.00 8.87
N TYR A 65 25.68 21.72 9.24
CA TYR A 65 26.13 20.69 8.31
C TYR A 65 25.24 20.58 7.06
N LEU A 66 23.91 20.53 7.22
CA LEU A 66 22.99 20.42 6.09
C LEU A 66 22.98 21.69 5.22
N LYS A 67 23.17 22.88 5.80
CA LYS A 67 23.29 24.13 5.03
C LYS A 67 24.50 24.12 4.10
N GLU A 68 25.60 23.52 4.54
CA GLU A 68 26.83 23.38 3.73
C GLU A 68 26.75 22.22 2.73
N ASN A 69 25.99 21.17 3.06
CA ASN A 69 25.85 19.96 2.26
C ASN A 69 24.41 19.82 1.74
N LYS A 70 24.00 20.73 0.84
CA LYS A 70 22.59 20.85 0.40
C LYS A 70 21.97 19.55 -0.07
N ASN A 71 22.72 18.70 -0.78
CA ASN A 71 22.21 17.44 -1.33
C ASN A 71 22.29 16.26 -0.34
N ALA A 72 22.61 16.51 0.93
CA ALA A 72 22.72 15.45 1.94
C ALA A 72 21.35 14.87 2.32
N VAL A 73 20.26 15.66 2.20
CA VAL A 73 18.90 15.19 2.51
C VAL A 73 18.31 14.39 1.35
N ASP A 74 18.36 14.94 0.14
CA ASP A 74 17.84 14.32 -1.07
C ASP A 74 18.55 14.86 -2.32
N VAL A 75 18.25 14.27 -3.48
CA VAL A 75 18.89 14.61 -4.78
C VAL A 75 18.63 16.05 -5.27
N ASN A 76 17.60 16.72 -4.75
CA ASN A 76 17.20 18.08 -5.08
C ASN A 76 17.63 19.11 -4.00
N GLY A 77 18.15 18.63 -2.87
CA GLY A 77 18.56 19.43 -1.73
C GLY A 77 17.41 20.08 -0.96
N GLY A 78 16.36 19.29 -0.69
CA GLY A 78 15.22 19.69 0.13
C GLY A 78 15.57 19.91 1.61
N GLU A 79 14.59 20.44 2.33
CA GLU A 79 14.69 20.65 3.79
C GLU A 79 14.62 19.33 4.55
N PHE A 80 15.28 19.25 5.69
CA PHE A 80 15.26 18.04 6.52
C PHE A 80 13.85 17.83 7.13
N PRO A 81 13.15 16.73 6.78
CA PRO A 81 11.70 16.64 7.00
C PRO A 81 11.32 16.13 8.39
N VAL A 82 12.27 15.59 9.16
CA VAL A 82 11.97 14.88 10.42
C VAL A 82 12.67 15.47 11.65
N LEU A 83 12.13 15.11 12.81
CA LEU A 83 12.73 15.28 14.12
C LEU A 83 12.61 13.94 14.85
N ILE A 84 13.73 13.42 15.37
CA ILE A 84 13.79 12.13 16.07
C ILE A 84 14.14 12.37 17.54
N LYS A 85 13.35 11.77 18.45
CA LYS A 85 13.53 11.91 19.90
C LYS A 85 13.39 10.57 20.60
N TYR A 86 14.15 10.39 21.67
CA TYR A 86 13.80 9.44 22.72
C TYR A 86 13.08 10.14 23.86
N ILE A 87 11.98 9.57 24.32
CA ILE A 87 11.10 10.13 25.35
C ILE A 87 10.97 9.13 26.49
N ASP A 88 11.25 9.56 27.72
CA ASP A 88 11.01 8.78 28.95
C ASP A 88 9.86 9.39 29.75
N ALA A 89 8.68 8.80 29.58
CA ALA A 89 7.45 9.21 30.23
C ALA A 89 7.29 8.56 31.60
N ALA A 90 8.10 8.97 32.60
CA ALA A 90 7.93 8.48 33.97
C ALA A 90 6.57 8.85 34.59
N LYS A 91 5.95 9.94 34.11
CA LYS A 91 4.56 10.32 34.41
C LYS A 91 3.80 10.54 33.11
N LYS A 92 2.47 10.56 33.19
CA LYS A 92 1.60 10.85 32.05
C LYS A 92 1.99 12.18 31.37
N LEU A 93 2.13 12.16 30.05
CA LEU A 93 2.22 13.36 29.24
C LEU A 93 0.83 13.97 29.04
N SER A 94 0.80 15.26 28.73
CA SER A 94 -0.46 15.94 28.50
C SER A 94 -1.25 15.30 27.37
N VAL A 95 -2.58 15.34 27.50
CA VAL A 95 -3.45 15.10 26.35
C VAL A 95 -3.31 16.28 25.41
N GLN A 96 -3.02 15.97 24.15
CA GLN A 96 -2.68 16.95 23.14
C GLN A 96 -3.12 16.52 21.73
N VAL A 97 -3.05 17.44 20.80
CA VAL A 97 -3.30 17.23 19.37
C VAL A 97 -2.38 18.13 18.55
N HIS A 98 -2.18 17.76 17.30
CA HIS A 98 -1.31 18.45 16.36
C HIS A 98 -2.06 18.89 15.10
N PRO A 99 -1.76 20.09 14.55
CA PRO A 99 -2.32 20.55 13.28
C PRO A 99 -1.70 19.83 12.07
N ASN A 100 -2.41 19.87 10.94
CA ASN A 100 -1.85 19.53 9.63
C ASN A 100 -1.02 20.72 9.07
N ASP A 101 -0.33 20.51 7.94
CA ASP A 101 0.54 21.53 7.33
C ASP A 101 -0.23 22.83 7.01
N GLU A 102 -1.44 22.73 6.46
CA GLU A 102 -2.25 23.90 6.07
C GLU A 102 -2.58 24.78 7.28
N TYR A 103 -3.05 24.17 8.37
CA TYR A 103 -3.39 24.90 9.60
C TYR A 103 -2.13 25.46 10.27
N ALA A 104 -1.07 24.66 10.39
CA ALA A 104 0.19 25.08 11.02
C ALA A 104 0.83 26.26 10.27
N GLN A 105 0.87 26.20 8.93
CA GLN A 105 1.40 27.29 8.12
C GLN A 105 0.62 28.59 8.30
N LYS A 106 -0.71 28.49 8.42
CA LYS A 106 -1.61 29.64 8.57
C LYS A 106 -1.54 30.29 9.96
N TYR A 107 -1.43 29.49 11.02
CA TYR A 107 -1.61 29.97 12.40
C TYR A 107 -0.35 29.94 13.28
N GLU A 108 0.67 29.17 12.90
CA GLU A 108 1.92 29.00 13.67
C GLU A 108 3.16 29.39 12.87
N HIS A 109 3.05 29.51 11.54
CA HIS A 109 4.18 29.68 10.62
C HIS A 109 5.24 28.57 10.78
N ASP A 110 4.75 27.35 10.94
CA ASP A 110 5.54 26.14 11.15
C ASP A 110 4.91 24.97 10.36
N ASN A 111 5.61 23.85 10.29
CA ASN A 111 5.11 22.62 9.71
C ASN A 111 3.98 22.02 10.57
N GLY A 112 3.10 21.26 9.92
CA GLY A 112 2.20 20.35 10.62
C GLY A 112 2.96 19.29 11.40
N LYS A 113 2.24 18.44 12.13
CA LYS A 113 2.90 17.41 12.93
C LYS A 113 2.14 16.08 12.92
N THR A 114 2.65 15.20 12.07
CA THR A 114 2.40 13.75 12.07
C THR A 114 3.59 13.05 12.72
N GLU A 115 3.32 12.04 13.53
CA GLU A 115 4.30 11.36 14.37
C GLU A 115 4.19 9.83 14.22
N MET A 116 5.25 9.12 14.55
CA MET A 116 5.28 7.69 14.79
C MET A 116 5.95 7.46 16.14
N TRP A 117 5.33 6.61 16.95
CA TRP A 117 5.88 6.16 18.22
C TRP A 117 6.28 4.69 18.15
N TYR A 118 7.56 4.42 18.33
CA TYR A 118 8.08 3.07 18.52
C TYR A 118 8.36 2.84 20.01
N ILE A 119 7.78 1.79 20.59
CA ILE A 119 7.91 1.51 22.02
C ILE A 119 9.26 0.82 22.27
N ILE A 120 10.19 1.51 22.91
CA ILE A 120 11.50 0.96 23.29
C ILE A 120 11.34 0.08 24.53
N SER A 121 10.62 0.57 25.54
CA SER A 121 10.28 -0.19 26.74
C SER A 121 8.98 0.32 27.36
N ALA A 122 8.31 -0.53 28.12
CA ALA A 122 7.07 -0.22 28.81
C ALA A 122 7.05 -0.96 30.15
N ASP A 123 6.70 -0.25 31.23
CA ASP A 123 6.44 -0.88 32.53
C ASP A 123 5.13 -1.70 32.48
N ASP A 124 4.94 -2.59 33.45
CA ASP A 124 3.72 -3.38 33.55
C ASP A 124 2.47 -2.48 33.64
N GLY A 125 1.53 -2.67 32.71
CA GLY A 125 0.31 -1.88 32.62
C GLY A 125 0.48 -0.49 31.95
N ALA A 126 1.69 -0.16 31.48
CA ALA A 126 1.91 1.05 30.70
C ALA A 126 1.22 0.97 29.33
N GLY A 127 0.91 2.14 28.78
CA GLY A 127 0.13 2.26 27.55
C GLY A 127 0.15 3.67 27.00
N ILE A 128 -0.49 3.84 25.85
CA ILE A 128 -0.67 5.14 25.21
C ILE A 128 -2.15 5.44 25.05
N TYR A 129 -2.49 6.72 24.96
CA TYR A 129 -3.79 7.18 24.52
C TYR A 129 -3.65 7.63 23.06
N CYS A 130 -4.41 7.03 22.14
CA CYS A 130 -4.33 7.36 20.72
C CYS A 130 -5.72 7.39 20.08
N GLY A 131 -6.18 8.59 19.73
CA GLY A 131 -7.52 8.85 19.20
C GLY A 131 -8.66 8.57 20.18
N PHE A 132 -9.89 8.64 19.69
CA PHE A 132 -11.09 8.39 20.49
C PHE A 132 -11.51 6.92 20.47
N LYS A 133 -12.07 6.42 21.56
CA LYS A 133 -12.59 5.03 21.64
C LYS A 133 -13.86 4.80 20.81
N ARG A 134 -14.56 5.88 20.49
CA ARG A 134 -15.75 5.93 19.64
C ARG A 134 -15.83 7.30 18.96
N ASP A 135 -16.67 7.40 17.94
CA ASP A 135 -17.07 8.70 17.42
C ASP A 135 -17.62 9.57 18.56
N THR A 136 -17.21 10.83 18.55
CA THR A 136 -17.64 11.88 19.49
C THR A 136 -17.82 13.17 18.70
N ASP A 137 -18.09 14.28 19.38
CA ASP A 137 -18.14 15.60 18.79
C ASP A 137 -17.41 16.64 19.65
N LYS A 138 -17.38 17.87 19.14
CA LYS A 138 -16.76 19.03 19.77
C LYS A 138 -17.41 19.39 21.12
N GLU A 139 -18.72 19.23 21.25
CA GLU A 139 -19.45 19.63 22.46
C GLU A 139 -19.13 18.70 23.63
N GLU A 140 -19.23 17.38 23.40
CA GLU A 140 -18.87 16.37 24.39
C GLU A 140 -17.39 16.49 24.79
N PHE A 141 -16.50 16.68 23.81
CA PHE A 141 -15.07 16.85 24.07
C PHE A 141 -14.78 18.05 24.97
N LEU A 142 -15.35 19.22 24.66
CA LEU A 142 -15.17 20.44 25.46
C LEU A 142 -15.71 20.28 26.88
N ALA A 143 -16.86 19.62 27.04
CA ALA A 143 -17.42 19.32 28.36
C ALA A 143 -16.45 18.46 29.19
N LYS A 144 -15.92 17.38 28.61
CA LYS A 144 -14.97 16.48 29.29
C LYS A 144 -13.62 17.13 29.58
N VAL A 145 -13.13 18.04 28.72
CA VAL A 145 -11.94 18.85 29.00
C VAL A 145 -12.18 19.77 30.20
N LYS A 146 -13.31 20.46 30.24
CA LYS A 146 -13.69 21.36 31.35
C LYS A 146 -13.82 20.61 32.68
N ASP A 147 -14.39 19.41 32.65
CA ASP A 147 -14.57 18.56 33.83
C ASP A 147 -13.29 17.80 34.22
N GLY A 148 -12.21 17.89 33.42
CA GLY A 148 -10.95 17.20 33.67
C GLY A 148 -11.01 15.69 33.48
N THR A 149 -11.98 15.18 32.71
CA THR A 149 -12.25 13.75 32.48
C THR A 149 -12.09 13.35 31.01
N VAL A 150 -11.40 14.16 30.20
CA VAL A 150 -11.21 13.92 28.75
C VAL A 150 -10.62 12.55 28.40
N GLU A 151 -9.79 11.98 29.28
CA GLU A 151 -9.23 10.63 29.11
C GLU A 151 -10.33 9.56 28.94
N GLU A 152 -11.54 9.77 29.48
CA GLU A 152 -12.65 8.84 29.32
C GLU A 152 -13.12 8.71 27.87
N LEU A 153 -12.87 9.70 27.02
CA LEU A 153 -13.18 9.63 25.59
C LEU A 153 -12.10 8.92 24.78
N LEU A 154 -10.88 8.88 25.31
CA LEU A 154 -9.70 8.42 24.59
C LEU A 154 -9.63 6.90 24.54
N ASN A 155 -9.06 6.40 23.45
CA ASN A 155 -8.72 5.00 23.29
C ASN A 155 -7.38 4.73 23.98
N PHE A 156 -7.40 4.01 25.10
CA PHE A 156 -6.19 3.55 25.79
C PHE A 156 -5.74 2.22 25.22
N ILE A 157 -4.47 2.15 24.83
CA ILE A 157 -3.84 0.99 24.22
C ILE A 157 -2.70 0.55 25.15
N PRO A 158 -2.80 -0.62 25.82
CA PRO A 158 -1.66 -1.21 26.50
C PRO A 158 -0.56 -1.54 25.49
N VAL A 159 0.70 -1.27 25.83
CA VAL A 159 1.82 -1.43 24.89
C VAL A 159 2.95 -2.27 25.48
N LYS A 160 3.78 -2.81 24.59
CA LYS A 160 5.04 -3.50 24.93
C LYS A 160 6.16 -3.08 23.97
N ALA A 161 7.40 -3.42 24.34
CA ALA A 161 8.57 -3.16 23.49
C ALA A 161 8.38 -3.76 22.08
N GLY A 162 8.69 -2.98 21.06
CA GLY A 162 8.53 -3.34 19.66
C GLY A 162 7.18 -3.01 19.04
N ASP A 163 6.20 -2.54 19.82
CA ASP A 163 4.96 -1.99 19.27
C ASP A 163 5.25 -0.64 18.56
N CYS A 164 4.43 -0.32 17.57
CA CYS A 164 4.59 0.87 16.73
C CYS A 164 3.21 1.47 16.42
N TYR A 165 3.10 2.80 16.48
CA TYR A 165 1.85 3.52 16.21
C TYR A 165 2.11 4.78 15.38
N LEU A 166 1.39 4.95 14.27
CA LEU A 166 1.34 6.20 13.50
C LEU A 166 0.25 7.11 14.08
N ILE A 167 0.64 8.32 14.45
CA ILE A 167 -0.23 9.38 14.98
C ILE A 167 -0.34 10.48 13.93
N LYS A 168 -1.40 10.43 13.13
CA LYS A 168 -1.67 11.46 12.12
C LYS A 168 -2.05 12.79 12.78
N ALA A 169 -1.71 13.90 12.13
CA ALA A 169 -2.23 15.21 12.50
C ALA A 169 -3.76 15.17 12.70
N GLY A 170 -4.24 15.86 13.74
CA GLY A 170 -5.64 15.84 14.18
C GLY A 170 -6.01 14.69 15.12
N THR A 171 -5.14 13.70 15.33
CA THR A 171 -5.37 12.64 16.30
C THR A 171 -5.08 13.15 17.70
N VAL A 172 -6.07 13.16 18.60
CA VAL A 172 -5.83 13.46 20.03
C VAL A 172 -5.09 12.29 20.69
N HIS A 173 -4.05 12.57 21.47
CA HIS A 173 -3.20 11.52 22.03
C HIS A 173 -2.48 11.97 23.32
N ALA A 174 -1.91 11.00 24.04
CA ALA A 174 -1.02 11.19 25.17
C ALA A 174 -0.15 9.95 25.40
N ILE A 175 1.07 10.14 25.89
CA ILE A 175 1.93 9.04 26.34
C ILE A 175 1.60 8.76 27.81
N GLY A 176 1.23 7.52 28.12
CA GLY A 176 1.00 7.09 29.50
C GLY A 176 2.29 7.00 30.31
N ALA A 177 2.15 6.88 31.63
CA ALA A 177 3.31 6.72 32.51
C ALA A 177 3.98 5.35 32.30
N GLY A 178 5.30 5.29 32.44
CA GLY A 178 6.12 4.09 32.37
C GLY A 178 6.65 3.74 30.98
N CYS A 179 6.29 4.49 29.94
CA CYS A 179 6.74 4.26 28.57
C CYS A 179 8.08 4.96 28.27
N VAL A 180 8.98 4.26 27.57
CA VAL A 180 10.09 4.87 26.85
C VAL A 180 9.88 4.64 25.36
N ILE A 181 9.88 5.71 24.56
CA ILE A 181 9.58 5.63 23.13
C ILE A 181 10.65 6.31 22.28
N CYS A 182 10.76 5.86 21.02
CA CYS A 182 11.35 6.62 19.94
C CYS A 182 10.22 7.30 19.16
N GLU A 183 10.19 8.63 19.20
CA GLU A 183 9.26 9.47 18.45
C GLU A 183 9.96 9.95 17.17
N ILE A 184 9.43 9.56 16.01
CA ILE A 184 9.82 10.10 14.71
C ILE A 184 8.66 10.94 14.20
N GLN A 185 8.89 12.22 14.00
CA GLN A 185 7.86 13.18 13.67
C GLN A 185 8.30 14.10 12.54
N GLN A 186 7.35 14.79 11.91
CA GLN A 186 7.68 15.97 11.09
C GLN A 186 8.58 16.93 11.88
N ASN A 187 9.46 17.65 11.20
CA ASN A 187 10.29 18.70 11.80
C ASN A 187 9.43 19.91 12.22
N SER A 188 8.76 19.78 13.38
CA SER A 188 7.80 20.72 13.96
C SER A 188 7.75 20.54 15.47
N ASN A 189 7.62 21.61 16.25
CA ASN A 189 7.39 21.50 17.70
C ASN A 189 5.99 21.99 18.13
N VAL A 190 5.07 22.14 17.18
CA VAL A 190 3.71 22.65 17.44
C VAL A 190 2.88 21.63 18.21
N THR A 191 2.36 22.04 19.38
CA THR A 191 1.55 21.17 20.25
C THR A 191 0.38 21.93 20.86
N TYR A 192 -0.85 21.44 20.64
CA TYR A 192 -2.05 21.96 21.29
C TYR A 192 -2.43 21.10 22.48
N ARG A 193 -2.12 21.60 23.67
CA ARG A 193 -2.42 20.92 24.93
C ARG A 193 -3.88 21.13 25.31
N VAL A 194 -4.62 20.05 25.54
CA VAL A 194 -6.03 20.13 25.95
C VAL A 194 -6.22 19.75 27.42
N TYR A 195 -5.35 18.91 27.98
CA TYR A 195 -5.41 18.56 29.40
C TYR A 195 -4.02 18.22 29.93
N ASP A 196 -3.67 18.76 31.09
CA ASP A 196 -2.33 18.62 31.69
C ASP A 196 -2.33 18.09 33.13
N TYR A 197 -3.43 17.46 33.56
CA TYR A 197 -3.62 16.98 34.94
C TYR A 197 -3.42 18.07 36.00
N ASN A 198 -3.76 19.32 35.65
CA ASN A 198 -3.57 20.50 36.50
C ASN A 198 -2.13 20.68 37.01
N ARG A 199 -1.13 20.24 36.22
CA ARG A 199 0.27 20.44 36.55
C ARG A 199 0.63 21.93 36.57
N ARG A 200 1.43 22.29 37.57
CA ARG A 200 2.00 23.64 37.70
C ARG A 200 3.38 23.71 37.08
N GLY A 201 3.65 24.79 36.35
CA GLY A 201 4.97 25.09 35.80
C GLY A 201 5.96 25.51 36.88
N ALA A 202 7.20 25.82 36.46
CA ALA A 202 8.24 26.33 37.35
C ALA A 202 7.86 27.68 38.00
N ASP A 203 6.96 28.43 37.37
CA ASP A 203 6.39 29.68 37.88
C ASP A 203 5.23 29.48 38.90
N GLY A 204 4.90 28.23 39.21
CA GLY A 204 3.80 27.86 40.11
C GLY A 204 2.40 28.00 39.51
N LYS A 205 2.25 28.46 38.26
CA LYS A 205 0.95 28.60 37.59
C LYS A 205 0.59 27.32 36.84
N LEU A 206 -0.71 27.11 36.59
CA LEU A 206 -1.14 26.03 35.71
C LEU A 206 -0.55 26.24 34.32
N ARG A 207 -0.06 25.16 33.70
CA ARG A 207 0.47 25.23 32.34
C ARG A 207 -0.66 25.59 31.37
N PRO A 208 -0.37 26.44 30.36
CA PRO A 208 -1.39 26.90 29.42
C PRO A 208 -1.98 25.73 28.62
N LEU A 209 -3.27 25.83 28.33
CA LEU A 209 -4.01 24.96 27.44
C LEU A 209 -4.32 25.71 26.14
N HIS A 210 -4.44 24.99 25.04
CA HIS A 210 -4.68 25.50 23.69
C HIS A 210 -6.00 24.96 23.13
N VAL A 211 -7.04 24.90 23.99
CA VAL A 211 -8.30 24.19 23.71
C VAL A 211 -8.99 24.71 22.44
N GLU A 212 -9.03 26.02 22.23
CA GLU A 212 -9.66 26.64 21.06
C GLU A 212 -9.00 26.19 19.75
N LYS A 213 -7.66 26.25 19.67
CA LYS A 213 -6.91 25.76 18.50
C LYS A 213 -7.03 24.24 18.34
N ALA A 214 -7.04 23.50 19.46
CA ALA A 214 -7.13 22.04 19.43
C ALA A 214 -8.43 21.55 18.77
N VAL A 215 -9.58 22.12 19.13
CA VAL A 215 -10.88 21.69 18.58
C VAL A 215 -11.05 22.01 17.11
N ASP A 216 -10.27 22.94 16.55
CA ASP A 216 -10.29 23.24 15.11
C ASP A 216 -9.60 22.16 14.28
N VAL A 217 -8.67 21.40 14.88
CA VAL A 217 -7.84 20.42 14.17
C VAL A 217 -8.14 18.98 14.54
N ILE A 218 -8.88 18.73 15.62
CA ILE A 218 -9.23 17.37 16.06
C ILE A 218 -10.10 16.66 15.03
N ASN A 219 -9.72 15.42 14.73
CA ASN A 219 -10.59 14.44 14.10
C ASN A 219 -11.40 13.72 15.19
N PHE A 220 -12.71 13.99 15.26
CA PHE A 220 -13.62 13.42 16.26
C PHE A 220 -14.11 11.99 15.95
N LYS A 221 -13.53 11.34 14.94
CA LYS A 221 -13.82 9.93 14.64
C LYS A 221 -13.09 8.99 15.58
N ALA A 222 -13.69 7.82 15.77
CA ALA A 222 -13.04 6.72 16.49
C ALA A 222 -11.66 6.42 15.89
N PHE A 223 -10.71 6.07 16.74
CA PHE A 223 -9.37 5.69 16.33
C PHE A 223 -9.41 4.50 15.39
N LYS A 224 -8.67 4.60 14.30
CA LYS A 224 -8.37 3.52 13.38
C LYS A 224 -6.86 3.44 13.28
N ASP A 225 -6.30 2.28 13.62
CA ASP A 225 -4.87 2.07 13.47
C ASP A 225 -4.51 2.01 11.98
N GLU A 226 -3.72 2.98 11.54
CA GLU A 226 -3.23 3.11 10.17
C GLU A 226 -1.71 2.96 10.08
N THR A 227 -1.09 2.40 11.12
CA THR A 227 0.36 2.21 11.20
C THR A 227 0.87 1.32 10.08
N ASN A 228 0.10 0.27 9.74
CA ASN A 228 0.37 -0.64 8.62
C ASN A 228 1.77 -1.27 8.65
N SER A 229 2.23 -1.67 9.84
CA SER A 229 3.50 -2.37 10.03
C SER A 229 3.53 -3.69 9.26
N GLY A 230 4.65 -3.96 8.59
CA GLY A 230 4.86 -5.17 7.82
C GLY A 230 5.40 -6.34 8.66
N GLU A 231 5.39 -7.52 8.06
CA GLU A 231 6.09 -8.69 8.60
C GLU A 231 7.61 -8.55 8.45
N TYR A 232 8.36 -9.34 9.23
CA TYR A 232 9.80 -9.41 9.10
C TYR A 232 10.21 -10.20 7.85
N GLU A 233 11.13 -9.61 7.09
CA GLU A 233 11.82 -10.23 5.98
C GLU A 233 13.23 -10.64 6.43
N LYS A 234 13.61 -11.89 6.15
CA LYS A 234 14.95 -12.39 6.49
C LYS A 234 16.01 -11.74 5.60
N LEU A 235 17.07 -11.26 6.23
CA LEU A 235 18.25 -10.79 5.52
C LEU A 235 19.06 -11.98 4.98
N SER A 236 19.74 -11.75 3.86
CA SER A 236 20.62 -12.75 3.25
C SER A 236 21.75 -13.14 4.20
N GLY A 237 22.21 -14.40 4.11
CA GLY A 237 23.32 -14.90 4.93
C GLY A 237 23.01 -15.05 6.42
N ASN A 238 21.72 -15.12 6.81
CA ASN A 238 21.28 -15.21 8.20
C ASN A 238 21.72 -14.01 9.07
N ASN A 239 21.84 -12.83 8.47
CA ASN A 239 22.32 -11.60 9.12
C ASN A 239 21.25 -10.86 9.95
N GLY A 240 20.13 -11.51 10.25
CA GLY A 240 18.99 -10.94 10.96
C GLY A 240 17.75 -10.75 10.07
N GLU A 241 16.91 -9.81 10.45
CA GLU A 241 15.61 -9.55 9.82
C GLU A 241 15.26 -8.06 9.81
N ILE A 242 14.46 -7.63 8.84
CA ILE A 242 14.03 -6.23 8.70
C ILE A 242 12.52 -6.18 8.45
N ARG A 243 11.81 -5.21 9.01
CA ARG A 243 10.40 -4.95 8.68
C ARG A 243 10.14 -3.46 8.44
N ASN A 244 9.11 -3.16 7.68
CA ASN A 244 8.56 -1.80 7.61
C ASN A 244 7.75 -1.52 8.89
N LEU A 245 8.02 -0.40 9.56
CA LEU A 245 7.23 0.05 10.71
C LEU A 245 6.03 0.87 10.26
N THR A 246 6.26 1.93 9.50
CA THR A 246 5.20 2.71 8.86
C THR A 246 5.75 3.57 7.71
N ALA A 247 4.86 4.15 6.91
CA ALA A 247 5.18 5.17 5.94
C ALA A 247 4.02 6.19 5.87
N CYS A 248 4.37 7.46 5.81
CA CYS A 248 3.42 8.56 5.61
C CYS A 248 3.94 9.51 4.53
N LYS A 249 3.26 10.63 4.30
CA LYS A 249 3.70 11.65 3.33
C LYS A 249 5.14 12.12 3.55
N TYR A 250 5.62 12.14 4.79
CA TYR A 250 6.87 12.82 5.17
C TYR A 250 8.04 11.87 5.37
N PHE A 251 7.79 10.69 5.94
CA PHE A 251 8.85 9.76 6.31
C PHE A 251 8.42 8.31 6.16
N ARG A 252 9.42 7.45 6.00
CA ARG A 252 9.29 6.00 6.07
C ARG A 252 10.24 5.48 7.14
N THR A 253 9.76 4.55 7.94
CA THR A 253 10.52 3.94 9.04
C THR A 253 10.55 2.43 8.90
N ARG A 254 11.71 1.84 9.23
CA ARG A 254 11.95 0.40 9.24
C ARG A 254 12.63 0.00 10.53
N GLU A 255 12.39 -1.21 10.98
CA GLU A 255 13.11 -1.80 12.10
C GLU A 255 14.04 -2.89 11.59
N LEU A 256 15.32 -2.74 11.87
CA LEU A 256 16.37 -3.70 11.58
C LEU A 256 16.74 -4.44 12.88
N LYS A 257 16.50 -5.75 12.91
CA LYS A 257 17.09 -6.66 13.90
C LYS A 257 18.34 -7.27 13.29
N LEU A 258 19.47 -6.69 13.61
CA LEU A 258 20.78 -7.08 13.11
C LEU A 258 21.37 -8.23 13.92
N ASN A 259 21.84 -9.27 13.22
CA ASN A 259 22.68 -10.31 13.80
C ASN A 259 23.76 -10.71 12.78
N GLY A 260 24.80 -9.89 12.65
CA GLY A 260 25.81 -9.99 11.62
C GLY A 260 25.90 -8.71 10.83
N LYS A 261 25.90 -8.80 9.49
CA LYS A 261 26.17 -7.68 8.58
C LYS A 261 24.94 -7.21 7.81
N TYR A 262 24.70 -5.90 7.79
CA TYR A 262 23.73 -5.24 6.93
C TYR A 262 24.42 -4.13 6.13
N ALA A 263 24.04 -3.94 4.88
CA ALA A 263 24.54 -2.85 4.06
C ALA A 263 23.43 -2.30 3.18
N GLU A 264 23.38 -0.99 3.03
CA GLU A 264 22.39 -0.29 2.23
C GLU A 264 23.00 0.98 1.63
N LYS A 265 22.47 1.37 0.47
CA LYS A 265 22.71 2.65 -0.17
C LYS A 265 21.36 3.22 -0.59
N ASN A 266 21.10 4.48 -0.29
CA ASN A 266 19.88 5.16 -0.71
C ASN A 266 20.24 6.32 -1.65
N ASP A 267 19.96 6.15 -2.95
CA ASP A 267 20.27 7.16 -3.97
C ASP A 267 19.19 8.25 -4.11
N LYS A 268 18.09 8.16 -3.34
CA LYS A 268 16.97 9.11 -3.43
C LYS A 268 16.94 10.09 -2.25
N THR A 269 17.30 9.64 -1.05
CA THR A 269 17.22 10.42 0.19
C THR A 269 18.21 9.91 1.24
N PHE A 270 18.37 10.64 2.34
CA PHE A 270 19.17 10.29 3.51
C PHE A 270 18.68 9.00 4.20
N THR A 271 19.50 8.48 5.11
CA THR A 271 19.09 7.46 6.09
C THR A 271 19.57 7.86 7.48
N ALA A 272 18.64 8.13 8.40
CA ALA A 272 18.93 8.24 9.82
C ALA A 272 18.82 6.86 10.47
N ILE A 273 19.76 6.55 11.36
CA ILE A 273 19.91 5.24 12.00
C ILE A 273 19.97 5.45 13.51
N ASP A 274 18.96 4.93 14.21
CA ASP A 274 18.79 5.07 15.65
C ASP A 274 18.91 3.70 16.31
N PHE A 275 20.05 3.42 16.97
CA PHE A 275 20.31 2.13 17.60
C PHE A 275 19.62 2.00 18.95
N VAL A 276 18.41 1.46 18.97
CA VAL A 276 17.60 1.34 20.20
C VAL A 276 18.06 0.22 21.14
N SER A 277 18.85 -0.75 20.68
CA SER A 277 19.53 -1.71 21.55
C SER A 277 20.74 -2.37 20.89
N GLY A 278 21.61 -2.98 21.71
CA GLY A 278 22.79 -3.70 21.26
C GLY A 278 24.00 -2.81 20.97
N SER A 279 24.95 -3.34 20.20
CA SER A 279 26.21 -2.68 19.88
C SER A 279 26.88 -3.30 18.65
N GLY A 280 27.80 -2.56 18.05
CA GLY A 280 28.54 -3.02 16.88
C GLY A 280 29.40 -1.91 16.27
N GLU A 281 29.59 -2.01 14.97
CA GLU A 281 30.32 -1.02 14.17
C GLU A 281 29.52 -0.64 12.92
N ILE A 282 29.51 0.66 12.58
CA ILE A 282 28.98 1.20 11.34
C ILE A 282 30.12 1.88 10.58
N ASN A 283 30.43 1.43 9.37
CA ASN A 283 31.58 1.89 8.57
C ASN A 283 32.92 1.90 9.35
N GLY A 284 33.08 1.01 10.34
CA GLY A 284 34.25 0.92 11.22
C GLY A 284 34.19 1.80 12.48
N GLU A 285 33.19 2.67 12.63
CA GLU A 285 32.95 3.43 13.85
C GLU A 285 32.07 2.63 14.83
N LYS A 286 32.46 2.58 16.11
CA LYS A 286 31.70 1.85 17.13
C LYS A 286 30.41 2.56 17.50
N PHE A 287 29.36 1.78 17.69
CA PHE A 287 28.10 2.24 18.26
C PHE A 287 27.65 1.38 19.44
N VAL A 288 26.89 2.01 20.33
CA VAL A 288 26.16 1.37 21.43
C VAL A 288 24.69 1.77 21.38
N SER A 289 23.89 1.19 22.27
CA SER A 289 22.47 1.54 22.42
C SER A 289 22.32 3.03 22.74
N GLY A 290 21.45 3.71 21.99
CA GLY A 290 21.20 5.14 22.05
C GLY A 290 22.04 5.98 21.08
N ASP A 291 22.98 5.40 20.34
CA ASP A 291 23.69 6.16 19.31
C ASP A 291 22.81 6.39 18.07
N SER A 292 22.92 7.59 17.50
CA SER A 292 22.21 7.99 16.28
C SER A 292 23.18 8.48 15.22
N PHE A 293 22.96 8.03 13.99
CA PHE A 293 23.79 8.35 12.83
C PHE A 293 22.94 8.91 11.70
N PHE A 294 23.53 9.81 10.92
CA PHE A 294 22.96 10.32 9.68
C PHE A 294 23.84 9.91 8.50
N ILE A 295 23.24 9.22 7.53
CA ILE A 295 23.86 8.86 6.25
C ILE A 295 23.31 9.79 5.18
N PRO A 296 24.16 10.62 4.54
CA PRO A 296 23.74 11.49 3.45
C PRO A 296 23.15 10.73 2.26
N CYS A 297 22.23 11.37 1.53
CA CYS A 297 21.71 10.87 0.26
C CYS A 297 22.85 10.50 -0.70
N GLY A 298 22.75 9.32 -1.32
CA GLY A 298 23.75 8.79 -2.25
C GLY A 298 24.95 8.13 -1.58
N GLU A 299 25.09 8.19 -0.26
CA GLU A 299 26.14 7.47 0.47
C GLU A 299 25.68 6.05 0.86
N ALA A 300 26.67 5.15 0.93
CA ALA A 300 26.45 3.77 1.35
C ALA A 300 26.98 3.56 2.78
N PHE A 301 26.31 2.69 3.53
CA PHE A 301 26.77 2.30 4.86
C PHE A 301 26.75 0.79 5.03
N THR A 302 27.57 0.32 5.96
CA THR A 302 27.64 -1.08 6.40
C THR A 302 27.63 -1.11 7.91
N VAL A 303 26.69 -1.85 8.48
CA VAL A 303 26.59 -2.12 9.92
C VAL A 303 26.98 -3.58 10.17
N ASN A 304 27.76 -3.83 11.21
CA ASN A 304 28.09 -5.16 11.69
C ASN A 304 27.92 -5.24 13.21
N GLY A 305 27.25 -6.27 13.71
CA GLY A 305 27.07 -6.46 15.16
C GLY A 305 25.80 -7.23 15.51
N ASN A 306 25.34 -7.04 16.74
CA ASN A 306 24.07 -7.55 17.22
C ASN A 306 23.31 -6.39 17.87
N ALA A 307 22.27 -5.94 17.18
CA ALA A 307 21.60 -4.69 17.51
C ALA A 307 20.18 -4.63 16.96
N MET A 308 19.38 -3.75 17.53
CA MET A 308 18.11 -3.31 16.97
C MET A 308 18.24 -1.84 16.60
N ALA A 309 17.88 -1.49 15.36
CA ALA A 309 17.95 -0.12 14.87
C ALA A 309 16.64 0.29 14.19
N ILE A 310 16.25 1.55 14.36
CA ILE A 310 15.21 2.18 13.56
C ILE A 310 15.91 2.94 12.42
N LEU A 311 15.53 2.61 11.18
CA LEU A 311 16.00 3.29 9.98
C LEU A 311 14.91 4.26 9.51
N THR A 312 15.20 5.55 9.47
CA THR A 312 14.28 6.59 9.03
C THR A 312 14.79 7.24 7.74
N THR A 313 13.93 7.36 6.75
CA THR A 313 14.21 8.06 5.49
C THR A 313 13.05 9.01 5.18
N GLU A 314 13.26 9.98 4.29
CA GLU A 314 12.11 10.64 3.65
C GLU A 314 11.28 9.59 2.88
N ASN A 315 9.96 9.76 2.83
CA ASN A 315 9.15 8.90 2.01
C ASN A 315 9.18 9.36 0.54
N THR A 316 10.04 8.71 -0.24
CA THR A 316 10.19 8.94 -1.69
C THR A 316 9.39 7.95 -2.56
N LEU A 317 8.51 7.14 -1.93
CA LEU A 317 7.64 6.25 -2.67
C LEU A 317 6.63 7.05 -3.49
N LYS A 318 6.55 6.70 -4.77
CA LYS A 318 5.50 7.19 -5.65
C LYS A 318 4.23 6.40 -5.43
N TYR A 319 3.10 7.09 -5.48
CA TYR A 319 1.77 6.50 -5.31
C TYR A 319 0.90 6.80 -6.53
N TYR A 320 0.12 5.80 -6.92
CA TYR A 320 -0.76 5.85 -8.08
C TYR A 320 -2.15 5.37 -7.69
N ALA A 321 -3.19 6.02 -8.20
CA ALA A 321 -4.54 5.48 -8.08
C ALA A 321 -4.84 4.53 -9.24
N GLY A 322 -5.28 3.32 -8.93
CA GLY A 322 -5.82 2.38 -9.90
C GLY A 322 -7.32 2.28 -9.77
N ILE A 323 -8.05 2.63 -10.83
CA ILE A 323 -9.51 2.51 -10.89
C ILE A 323 -9.90 1.32 -11.76
N ASP A 324 -10.62 0.37 -11.18
CA ASP A 324 -11.26 -0.75 -11.86
C ASP A 324 -12.76 -0.46 -12.02
N LEU A 325 -13.16 -0.05 -13.23
CA LEU A 325 -14.55 0.26 -13.56
C LEU A 325 -15.26 -1.00 -14.05
N GLY A 326 -16.05 -1.65 -13.20
CA GLY A 326 -16.90 -2.77 -13.59
C GLY A 326 -18.32 -2.34 -13.99
N GLY A 327 -19.07 -3.26 -14.61
CA GLY A 327 -20.48 -3.02 -14.96
C GLY A 327 -21.45 -2.93 -13.76
N THR A 328 -21.02 -3.35 -12.56
CA THR A 328 -21.84 -3.34 -11.33
C THR A 328 -21.21 -2.56 -10.19
N GLY A 329 -19.90 -2.32 -10.24
CA GLY A 329 -19.18 -1.60 -9.19
C GLY A 329 -17.89 -1.00 -9.71
N ILE A 330 -17.48 0.08 -9.08
CA ILE A 330 -16.22 0.78 -9.29
C ILE A 330 -15.37 0.51 -8.06
N LYS A 331 -14.13 0.07 -8.25
CA LYS A 331 -13.14 0.00 -7.18
C LYS A 331 -12.00 0.96 -7.48
N CYS A 332 -11.49 1.62 -6.46
CA CYS A 332 -10.32 2.46 -6.56
C CYS A 332 -9.37 2.10 -5.43
N GLY A 333 -8.07 1.96 -5.72
CA GLY A 333 -7.05 1.78 -4.70
C GLY A 333 -5.83 2.65 -4.96
N ILE A 334 -5.19 3.11 -3.88
CA ILE A 334 -3.86 3.74 -3.94
C ILE A 334 -2.81 2.63 -3.82
N VAL A 335 -1.92 2.56 -4.80
CA VAL A 335 -0.83 1.57 -4.90
C VAL A 335 0.50 2.30 -4.94
N ASP A 336 1.47 1.83 -4.16
CA ASP A 336 2.84 2.35 -4.24
C ASP A 336 3.63 1.74 -5.43
N GLU A 337 4.80 2.32 -5.73
CA GLU A 337 5.70 1.85 -6.80
C GLU A 337 6.19 0.39 -6.63
N ASN A 338 5.99 -0.23 -5.47
CA ASN A 338 6.34 -1.63 -5.20
C ASN A 338 5.16 -2.59 -5.32
N GLY A 339 3.95 -2.09 -5.57
CA GLY A 339 2.73 -2.91 -5.64
C GLY A 339 2.09 -3.20 -4.28
N LYS A 340 2.32 -2.36 -3.26
CA LYS A 340 1.54 -2.41 -2.01
C LYS A 340 0.30 -1.52 -2.18
N ILE A 341 -0.89 -2.10 -1.98
CA ILE A 341 -2.11 -1.32 -1.84
C ILE A 341 -2.12 -0.68 -0.45
N VAL A 342 -2.23 0.65 -0.41
CA VAL A 342 -2.29 1.45 0.82
C VAL A 342 -3.73 1.55 1.33
N ALA A 343 -4.68 1.79 0.44
CA ALA A 343 -6.09 1.94 0.77
C ALA A 343 -6.97 1.61 -0.44
N ILE A 344 -8.19 1.11 -0.19
CA ILE A 344 -9.19 0.79 -1.23
C ILE A 344 -10.53 1.39 -0.82
N LYS A 345 -11.23 1.97 -1.80
CA LYS A 345 -12.66 2.29 -1.71
C LYS A 345 -13.42 1.73 -2.90
N LYS A 346 -14.73 1.59 -2.75
CA LYS A 346 -15.62 1.11 -3.80
C LYS A 346 -16.97 1.82 -3.76
N CYS A 347 -17.63 1.94 -4.90
CA CYS A 347 -19.02 2.34 -5.02
C CYS A 347 -19.74 1.54 -6.12
N PRO A 348 -21.08 1.48 -6.12
CA PRO A 348 -21.84 0.84 -7.21
C PRO A 348 -21.71 1.61 -8.53
N THR A 349 -21.67 0.90 -9.66
CA THR A 349 -21.79 1.53 -10.98
C THR A 349 -23.27 1.78 -11.26
N LYS A 350 -23.67 3.05 -11.22
CA LYS A 350 -25.07 3.47 -11.45
C LYS A 350 -25.51 3.13 -12.88
N LYS A 351 -26.73 2.64 -13.05
CA LYS A 351 -27.33 2.33 -14.37
C LYS A 351 -28.32 3.41 -14.77
N GLY A 352 -28.39 3.71 -16.07
CA GLY A 352 -29.35 4.68 -16.61
C GLY A 352 -29.03 6.16 -16.31
N VAL A 353 -27.84 6.44 -15.79
CA VAL A 353 -27.33 7.81 -15.56
C VAL A 353 -26.38 8.23 -16.68
N GLU A 354 -26.10 9.52 -16.76
CA GLU A 354 -25.09 10.01 -17.71
C GLU A 354 -23.69 9.51 -17.34
N ALA A 355 -22.85 9.27 -18.36
CA ALA A 355 -21.47 8.82 -18.14
C ALA A 355 -20.69 9.77 -17.22
N LYS A 356 -20.96 11.08 -17.30
CA LYS A 356 -20.32 12.09 -16.45
C LYS A 356 -20.54 11.83 -14.95
N GLU A 357 -21.71 11.35 -14.54
CA GLU A 357 -21.96 11.05 -13.12
C GLU A 357 -21.08 9.92 -12.61
N ILE A 358 -20.87 8.89 -13.42
CA ILE A 358 -19.99 7.76 -13.09
C ILE A 358 -18.52 8.23 -13.03
N LEU A 359 -18.10 9.12 -13.93
CA LEU A 359 -16.76 9.71 -13.90
C LEU A 359 -16.54 10.58 -12.65
N LEU A 360 -17.57 11.30 -12.19
CA LEU A 360 -17.53 12.04 -10.93
C LEU A 360 -17.43 11.10 -9.72
N ASP A 361 -18.17 9.99 -9.72
CA ASP A 361 -18.05 8.96 -8.69
C ASP A 361 -16.61 8.40 -8.63
N MET A 362 -15.98 8.16 -9.77
CA MET A 362 -14.56 7.75 -9.85
C MET A 362 -13.62 8.81 -9.28
N ALA A 363 -13.79 10.08 -9.65
CA ALA A 363 -12.97 11.17 -9.15
C ALA A 363 -13.12 11.35 -7.63
N ASN A 364 -14.33 11.22 -7.11
CA ASN A 364 -14.61 11.31 -5.68
C ASN A 364 -13.94 10.17 -4.91
N LEU A 365 -13.91 8.93 -5.44
CA LEU A 365 -13.16 7.83 -4.81
C LEU A 365 -11.67 8.17 -4.67
N VAL A 366 -11.05 8.77 -5.70
CA VAL A 366 -9.64 9.18 -5.65
C VAL A 366 -9.43 10.29 -4.61
N LYS A 367 -10.24 11.36 -4.66
CA LYS A 367 -10.16 12.49 -3.71
C LYS A 367 -10.33 12.04 -2.26
N ASP A 368 -11.29 11.15 -2.01
CA ASP A 368 -11.55 10.58 -0.69
C ASP A 368 -10.35 9.78 -0.19
N LEU A 369 -9.75 8.95 -1.05
CA LEU A 369 -8.56 8.17 -0.70
C LEU A 369 -7.34 9.06 -0.45
N GLN A 370 -7.13 10.11 -1.24
CA GLN A 370 -6.07 11.10 -0.99
C GLN A 370 -6.28 11.80 0.35
N LYS A 371 -7.51 12.20 0.68
CA LYS A 371 -7.84 12.83 1.96
C LYS A 371 -7.63 11.89 3.15
N GLU A 372 -8.04 10.63 3.03
CA GLU A 372 -7.88 9.62 4.10
C GLU A 372 -6.40 9.28 4.34
N THR A 373 -5.63 9.11 3.27
CA THR A 373 -4.23 8.70 3.36
C THR A 373 -3.26 9.86 3.57
N GLY A 374 -3.62 11.08 3.16
CA GLY A 374 -2.72 12.23 3.13
C GLY A 374 -1.62 12.13 2.06
N LEU A 375 -1.72 11.16 1.14
CA LEU A 375 -0.70 10.90 0.13
C LEU A 375 -0.93 11.72 -1.14
N THR A 376 0.17 12.22 -1.70
CA THR A 376 0.21 12.80 -3.05
C THR A 376 0.30 11.67 -4.07
N LEU A 377 -0.46 11.78 -5.16
CA LEU A 377 -0.46 10.81 -6.25
C LEU A 377 0.28 11.39 -7.47
N GLU A 378 1.06 10.55 -8.13
CA GLU A 378 1.77 10.90 -9.38
C GLU A 378 0.88 10.74 -10.61
N GLY A 379 -0.15 9.90 -10.51
CA GLY A 379 -1.08 9.67 -11.60
C GLY A 379 -2.23 8.72 -11.25
N VAL A 380 -3.19 8.66 -12.16
CA VAL A 380 -4.37 7.81 -12.07
C VAL A 380 -4.48 6.97 -13.33
N GLY A 381 -4.57 5.66 -13.18
CA GLY A 381 -4.93 4.79 -14.29
C GLY A 381 -6.33 4.23 -14.11
N VAL A 382 -6.95 3.89 -15.23
CA VAL A 382 -8.30 3.35 -15.28
C VAL A 382 -8.34 2.10 -16.16
N GLY A 383 -8.77 0.98 -15.61
CA GLY A 383 -9.26 -0.17 -16.37
C GLY A 383 -10.74 0.02 -16.65
N CYS A 384 -11.12 0.08 -17.94
CA CYS A 384 -12.49 0.37 -18.37
C CYS A 384 -12.98 -0.68 -19.38
N PRO A 385 -14.19 -1.24 -19.23
CA PRO A 385 -14.74 -2.21 -20.16
C PRO A 385 -15.15 -1.52 -21.46
N GLY A 386 -14.79 -2.14 -22.57
CA GLY A 386 -15.16 -1.70 -23.91
C GLY A 386 -13.96 -1.32 -24.77
N LEU A 387 -14.27 -0.67 -25.89
CA LEU A 387 -13.32 -0.21 -26.88
C LEU A 387 -12.78 1.16 -26.48
N ILE A 388 -11.47 1.23 -26.22
CA ILE A 388 -10.80 2.42 -25.71
C ILE A 388 -9.92 3.01 -26.80
N ASP A 389 -10.08 4.31 -27.08
CA ASP A 389 -9.11 5.10 -27.84
C ASP A 389 -8.04 5.58 -26.86
N THR A 390 -6.91 4.86 -26.78
CA THR A 390 -5.86 5.15 -25.78
C THR A 390 -5.02 6.37 -26.14
N GLU A 391 -5.06 6.83 -27.40
CA GLU A 391 -4.39 8.07 -27.82
C GLU A 391 -5.17 9.31 -27.37
N LYS A 392 -6.50 9.32 -27.57
CA LYS A 392 -7.36 10.44 -27.17
C LYS A 392 -7.90 10.32 -25.74
N GLY A 393 -7.89 9.11 -25.18
CA GLY A 393 -8.41 8.83 -23.84
C GLY A 393 -9.92 8.70 -23.76
N ASN A 394 -10.57 8.30 -24.85
CA ASN A 394 -12.03 8.19 -24.93
C ASN A 394 -12.48 6.74 -24.85
N VAL A 395 -13.61 6.50 -24.19
CA VAL A 395 -14.33 5.22 -24.32
C VAL A 395 -15.21 5.31 -25.56
N VAL A 396 -14.76 4.71 -26.67
CA VAL A 396 -15.44 4.77 -27.96
C VAL A 396 -16.79 4.06 -27.86
N TYR A 397 -16.80 2.88 -27.24
CA TYR A 397 -18.01 2.09 -27.04
C TYR A 397 -17.86 1.15 -25.85
N SER A 398 -18.89 1.08 -25.00
CA SER A 398 -19.00 0.05 -23.96
C SER A 398 -20.42 -0.50 -23.91
N ASN A 399 -20.59 -1.76 -24.29
CA ASN A 399 -21.91 -2.41 -24.26
C ASN A 399 -22.46 -2.50 -22.83
N ASN A 400 -21.61 -2.85 -21.87
CA ASN A 400 -22.02 -3.09 -20.48
C ASN A 400 -22.48 -1.81 -19.75
N LEU A 401 -21.92 -0.67 -20.15
CA LEU A 401 -22.24 0.65 -19.59
C LEU A 401 -23.21 1.47 -20.46
N ALA A 402 -23.56 0.96 -21.66
CA ALA A 402 -24.29 1.71 -22.70
C ALA A 402 -23.63 3.05 -23.08
N TRP A 403 -22.29 3.09 -23.06
CA TRP A 403 -21.51 4.29 -23.38
C TRP A 403 -21.14 4.35 -24.85
N LYS A 404 -21.10 5.59 -25.38
CA LYS A 404 -20.62 5.90 -26.73
C LYS A 404 -19.86 7.22 -26.70
N ASN A 405 -18.60 7.21 -27.16
CA ASN A 405 -17.71 8.37 -27.25
C ASN A 405 -17.62 9.20 -25.95
N VAL A 406 -17.36 8.54 -24.82
CA VAL A 406 -17.24 9.21 -23.52
C VAL A 406 -15.82 9.76 -23.33
N PRO A 407 -15.65 11.08 -23.04
CA PRO A 407 -14.34 11.71 -22.92
C PRO A 407 -13.68 11.50 -21.54
N LEU A 408 -13.39 10.24 -21.20
CA LEU A 408 -12.99 9.81 -19.86
C LEU A 408 -11.75 10.54 -19.34
N ILE A 409 -10.62 10.52 -20.09
CA ILE A 409 -9.39 11.18 -19.64
C ILE A 409 -9.63 12.68 -19.43
N LYS A 410 -10.31 13.34 -20.36
CA LYS A 410 -10.56 14.79 -20.28
C LYS A 410 -11.30 15.14 -18.99
N THR A 411 -12.44 14.47 -18.73
CA THR A 411 -13.26 14.74 -17.55
C THR A 411 -12.50 14.43 -16.26
N LEU A 412 -11.80 13.29 -16.16
CA LEU A 412 -11.07 12.96 -14.94
C LEU A 412 -9.86 13.89 -14.71
N LYS A 413 -9.17 14.33 -15.76
CA LYS A 413 -8.08 15.33 -15.63
C LYS A 413 -8.60 16.66 -15.10
N GLU A 414 -9.73 17.13 -15.61
CA GLU A 414 -10.39 18.36 -15.13
C GLU A 414 -10.79 18.25 -13.65
N GLU A 415 -11.30 17.08 -13.25
CA GLU A 415 -11.78 16.85 -11.88
C GLU A 415 -10.66 16.61 -10.85
N LEU A 416 -9.56 15.97 -11.26
CA LEU A 416 -8.49 15.53 -10.35
C LEU A 416 -7.24 16.40 -10.39
N ASN A 417 -7.03 17.15 -11.47
CA ASN A 417 -5.78 17.88 -11.72
C ASN A 417 -4.53 16.97 -11.63
N LEU A 418 -4.65 15.74 -12.12
CA LEU A 418 -3.59 14.72 -12.15
C LEU A 418 -3.45 14.14 -13.56
N PRO A 419 -2.29 13.56 -13.93
CA PRO A 419 -2.18 12.70 -15.10
C PRO A 419 -3.17 11.54 -14.99
N VAL A 420 -3.96 11.32 -16.06
CA VAL A 420 -4.93 10.22 -16.15
C VAL A 420 -4.64 9.40 -17.40
N TYR A 421 -4.67 8.08 -17.24
CA TYR A 421 -4.49 7.10 -18.29
C TYR A 421 -5.64 6.09 -18.26
N VAL A 422 -6.01 5.53 -19.42
CA VAL A 422 -7.07 4.53 -19.52
C VAL A 422 -6.66 3.42 -20.47
N THR A 423 -7.00 2.19 -20.12
CA THR A 423 -6.93 1.02 -20.99
C THR A 423 -8.13 0.12 -20.74
N ASN A 424 -8.26 -0.94 -21.54
CA ASN A 424 -9.28 -1.95 -21.35
C ASN A 424 -9.09 -2.69 -20.00
N ASP A 425 -10.18 -3.14 -19.37
CA ASP A 425 -10.15 -3.85 -18.08
C ASP A 425 -9.31 -5.14 -18.09
N ALA A 426 -9.39 -5.94 -19.16
CA ALA A 426 -8.56 -7.14 -19.31
C ALA A 426 -7.07 -6.80 -19.57
N ASN A 427 -6.79 -5.71 -20.30
CA ASN A 427 -5.44 -5.18 -20.45
C ASN A 427 -4.86 -4.73 -19.11
N ALA A 428 -5.65 -4.00 -18.32
CA ALA A 428 -5.25 -3.60 -16.97
C ALA A 428 -4.92 -4.85 -16.14
N ALA A 429 -5.83 -5.83 -16.06
CA ALA A 429 -5.57 -7.06 -15.31
C ALA A 429 -4.27 -7.77 -15.75
N ALA A 430 -3.99 -7.84 -17.06
CA ALA A 430 -2.76 -8.41 -17.59
C ALA A 430 -1.51 -7.64 -17.15
N LEU A 431 -1.58 -6.30 -17.19
CA LEU A 431 -0.51 -5.41 -16.74
C LEU A 431 -0.27 -5.54 -15.23
N GLY A 432 -1.34 -5.68 -14.45
CA GLY A 432 -1.28 -5.92 -13.00
C GLY A 432 -0.56 -7.23 -12.69
N GLU A 433 -0.95 -8.33 -13.34
CA GLU A 433 -0.28 -9.62 -13.16
C GLU A 433 1.18 -9.58 -13.63
N TYR A 434 1.49 -8.83 -14.69
CA TYR A 434 2.86 -8.62 -15.17
C TYR A 434 3.73 -7.89 -14.14
N TYR A 435 3.28 -6.76 -13.60
CA TYR A 435 4.08 -5.97 -12.66
C TYR A 435 4.06 -6.50 -11.23
N PHE A 436 2.91 -6.98 -10.77
CA PHE A 436 2.65 -7.22 -9.34
C PHE A 436 2.24 -8.66 -9.02
N GLY A 437 1.88 -9.49 -10.01
CA GLY A 437 1.34 -10.83 -9.81
C GLY A 437 2.21 -11.99 -10.31
N ALA A 438 1.53 -13.04 -10.79
CA ALA A 438 2.14 -14.29 -11.25
C ALA A 438 3.00 -14.10 -12.52
N GLY A 439 2.82 -12.96 -13.20
CA GLY A 439 3.51 -12.55 -14.41
C GLY A 439 4.93 -12.00 -14.20
N LYS A 440 5.29 -11.56 -12.98
CA LYS A 440 6.56 -10.84 -12.66
C LYS A 440 7.83 -11.39 -13.28
N LYS A 441 7.92 -12.71 -13.40
CA LYS A 441 9.13 -13.41 -13.88
C LYS A 441 9.18 -13.60 -15.40
N TYR A 442 8.15 -13.20 -16.12
CA TYR A 442 8.04 -13.35 -17.57
C TYR A 442 8.08 -11.99 -18.26
N LYS A 443 8.80 -11.89 -19.38
CA LYS A 443 8.83 -10.68 -20.23
C LYS A 443 7.65 -10.63 -21.19
N SER A 444 7.15 -11.79 -21.62
CA SER A 444 6.00 -11.89 -22.51
C SER A 444 4.98 -12.87 -21.97
N LEU A 445 3.74 -12.42 -21.77
CA LEU A 445 2.62 -13.22 -21.30
C LEU A 445 1.33 -12.85 -22.01
N VAL A 446 0.40 -13.80 -22.07
CA VAL A 446 -0.99 -13.56 -22.44
C VAL A 446 -1.87 -13.92 -21.25
N MET A 447 -2.72 -12.99 -20.83
CA MET A 447 -3.74 -13.24 -19.81
C MET A 447 -5.08 -13.54 -20.47
N LEU A 448 -5.78 -14.55 -19.95
CA LEU A 448 -7.19 -14.81 -20.26
C LEU A 448 -8.01 -14.74 -18.97
N THR A 449 -9.07 -13.93 -18.93
CA THR A 449 -9.99 -13.84 -17.79
C THR A 449 -11.22 -14.71 -18.04
N LEU A 450 -11.41 -15.76 -17.23
CA LEU A 450 -12.52 -16.70 -17.33
C LEU A 450 -13.66 -16.29 -16.39
N GLY A 451 -14.32 -15.18 -16.73
CA GLY A 451 -15.42 -14.58 -15.97
C GLY A 451 -16.79 -14.84 -16.62
N THR A 452 -17.70 -13.87 -16.50
CA THR A 452 -18.98 -13.88 -17.23
C THR A 452 -18.76 -14.04 -18.75
N GLY A 453 -17.70 -13.39 -19.25
CA GLY A 453 -17.17 -13.53 -20.60
C GLY A 453 -15.76 -14.12 -20.61
N VAL A 454 -15.07 -14.00 -21.74
CA VAL A 454 -13.63 -14.29 -21.86
C VAL A 454 -12.91 -13.02 -22.33
N GLY A 455 -12.26 -12.32 -21.39
CA GLY A 455 -11.41 -11.19 -21.72
C GLY A 455 -9.95 -11.61 -21.93
N SER A 456 -9.17 -10.74 -22.55
CA SER A 456 -7.74 -10.99 -22.75
C SER A 456 -6.90 -9.72 -22.75
N GLY A 457 -5.65 -9.87 -22.30
CA GLY A 457 -4.63 -8.83 -22.40
C GLY A 457 -3.27 -9.46 -22.71
N ILE A 458 -2.43 -8.75 -23.44
CA ILE A 458 -1.12 -9.24 -23.86
C ILE A 458 -0.05 -8.26 -23.39
N VAL A 459 0.96 -8.77 -22.70
CA VAL A 459 2.21 -8.04 -22.47
C VAL A 459 3.29 -8.73 -23.29
N PHE A 460 3.96 -7.99 -24.17
CA PHE A 460 4.97 -8.52 -25.07
C PHE A 460 6.26 -7.72 -24.92
N ASN A 461 7.36 -8.39 -24.58
CA ASN A 461 8.66 -7.77 -24.28
C ASN A 461 8.56 -6.64 -23.24
N GLY A 462 7.76 -6.87 -22.21
CA GLY A 462 7.53 -5.95 -21.11
C GLY A 462 6.66 -4.74 -21.42
N LYS A 463 6.00 -4.72 -22.59
CA LYS A 463 5.08 -3.65 -22.98
C LYS A 463 3.67 -4.20 -23.17
N LEU A 464 2.68 -3.47 -22.67
CA LEU A 464 1.28 -3.78 -22.96
C LEU A 464 1.03 -3.65 -24.47
N PHE A 465 0.46 -4.69 -25.08
CA PHE A 465 0.06 -4.69 -26.47
C PHE A 465 -1.41 -4.30 -26.57
N GLU A 466 -1.67 -3.07 -27.01
CA GLU A 466 -3.03 -2.50 -27.05
C GLU A 466 -3.69 -2.57 -28.43
N GLY A 467 -3.02 -3.17 -29.43
CA GLY A 467 -3.51 -3.22 -30.80
C GLY A 467 -3.55 -1.84 -31.49
N ASN A 468 -4.34 -1.72 -32.55
CA ASN A 468 -4.50 -0.46 -33.28
C ASN A 468 -5.42 0.50 -32.53
N LEU A 469 -4.96 1.73 -32.25
CA LEU A 469 -5.70 2.77 -31.53
C LEU A 469 -6.25 2.35 -30.15
N GLY A 470 -5.61 1.40 -29.47
CA GLY A 470 -6.07 0.95 -28.16
C GLY A 470 -7.24 -0.03 -28.19
N ALA A 471 -7.61 -0.54 -29.38
CA ALA A 471 -8.73 -1.44 -29.57
C ALA A 471 -8.63 -2.78 -28.80
N GLY A 472 -7.46 -3.06 -28.20
CA GLY A 472 -7.21 -4.22 -27.39
C GLY A 472 -7.06 -5.51 -28.20
N VAL A 473 -6.97 -6.62 -27.49
CA VAL A 473 -6.97 -7.95 -28.08
C VAL A 473 -8.18 -8.71 -27.55
N GLU A 474 -9.09 -9.08 -28.45
CA GLU A 474 -10.37 -9.71 -28.13
C GLU A 474 -10.33 -11.23 -28.40
N LEU A 475 -9.42 -11.95 -27.73
CA LEU A 475 -9.19 -13.38 -27.95
C LEU A 475 -10.42 -14.22 -27.59
N GLY A 476 -11.26 -13.77 -26.65
CA GLY A 476 -12.53 -14.42 -26.35
C GLY A 476 -13.50 -14.49 -27.54
N HIS A 477 -13.32 -13.62 -28.54
CA HIS A 477 -14.17 -13.55 -29.72
C HIS A 477 -13.59 -14.26 -30.95
N GLU A 478 -12.45 -14.94 -30.82
CA GLU A 478 -11.94 -15.83 -31.86
C GLU A 478 -12.92 -17.00 -32.12
N VAL A 479 -13.08 -17.40 -33.38
CA VAL A 479 -14.00 -18.50 -33.73
C VAL A 479 -13.30 -19.84 -33.60
N ILE A 480 -13.61 -20.59 -32.54
CA ILE A 480 -13.09 -21.96 -32.34
C ILE A 480 -14.02 -23.04 -32.93
N LYS A 481 -15.27 -22.67 -33.27
CA LYS A 481 -16.25 -23.59 -33.87
C LYS A 481 -17.14 -22.87 -34.88
N ILE A 482 -16.81 -23.00 -36.17
CA ILE A 482 -17.61 -22.44 -37.27
C ILE A 482 -19.06 -22.95 -37.18
N GLY A 483 -20.02 -22.03 -37.33
CA GLY A 483 -21.45 -22.35 -37.21
C GLY A 483 -21.91 -22.72 -35.79
N GLY A 484 -21.09 -22.44 -34.78
CA GLY A 484 -21.33 -22.83 -33.40
C GLY A 484 -22.41 -22.03 -32.64
N GLU A 485 -22.36 -22.14 -31.31
CA GLU A 485 -23.21 -21.42 -30.36
C GLU A 485 -23.12 -19.90 -30.57
N LYS A 486 -24.24 -19.20 -30.35
CA LYS A 486 -24.32 -17.74 -30.46
C LYS A 486 -23.54 -17.09 -29.31
N CYS A 487 -22.69 -16.12 -29.65
CA CYS A 487 -21.98 -15.27 -28.70
C CYS A 487 -22.77 -14.00 -28.40
N THR A 488 -22.49 -13.39 -27.25
CA THR A 488 -23.02 -12.09 -26.82
C THR A 488 -22.71 -10.98 -27.83
N CYS A 489 -21.53 -11.02 -28.48
CA CYS A 489 -21.13 -10.09 -29.53
C CYS A 489 -21.92 -10.23 -30.85
N GLY A 490 -22.85 -11.18 -30.95
CA GLY A 490 -23.71 -11.42 -32.11
C GLY A 490 -23.16 -12.46 -33.10
N ARG A 491 -21.86 -12.77 -33.07
CA ARG A 491 -21.24 -13.82 -33.89
C ARG A 491 -21.61 -15.23 -33.38
N LYS A 492 -21.23 -16.26 -34.14
CA LYS A 492 -21.37 -17.67 -33.76
C LYS A 492 -20.02 -18.35 -33.70
N GLY A 493 -19.80 -19.16 -32.66
CA GLY A 493 -18.60 -19.99 -32.54
C GLY A 493 -17.43 -19.39 -31.77
N CYS A 494 -17.61 -18.24 -31.13
CA CYS A 494 -16.57 -17.58 -30.35
C CYS A 494 -16.11 -18.42 -29.14
N LEU A 495 -14.83 -18.36 -28.77
CA LEU A 495 -14.28 -19.02 -27.58
C LEU A 495 -15.11 -18.74 -26.32
N GLU A 496 -15.49 -17.49 -26.08
CA GLU A 496 -16.32 -17.05 -24.95
C GLU A 496 -17.62 -17.86 -24.82
N ALA A 497 -18.24 -18.19 -25.96
CA ALA A 497 -19.49 -18.93 -25.98
C ALA A 497 -19.31 -20.36 -25.43
N TYR A 498 -18.08 -20.86 -25.26
CA TYR A 498 -17.80 -22.21 -24.76
C TYR A 498 -16.95 -22.24 -23.49
N ALA A 499 -16.10 -21.23 -23.28
CA ALA A 499 -15.07 -21.21 -22.26
C ALA A 499 -15.23 -20.11 -21.20
N SER A 500 -16.32 -19.34 -21.19
CA SER A 500 -16.67 -18.46 -20.06
C SER A 500 -17.29 -19.22 -18.89
N ALA A 501 -17.37 -18.60 -17.70
CA ALA A 501 -18.11 -19.15 -16.58
C ALA A 501 -19.60 -19.32 -16.92
N THR A 502 -20.18 -18.38 -17.67
CA THR A 502 -21.55 -18.48 -18.20
C THR A 502 -21.71 -19.71 -19.10
N ALA A 503 -20.71 -20.00 -19.94
CA ALA A 503 -20.73 -21.18 -20.80
C ALA A 503 -20.61 -22.49 -20.00
N LEU A 504 -19.83 -22.53 -18.91
CA LEU A 504 -19.74 -23.69 -18.03
C LEU A 504 -21.10 -23.97 -17.35
N ILE A 505 -21.73 -22.93 -16.78
CA ILE A 505 -23.03 -23.04 -16.11
C ILE A 505 -24.08 -23.55 -17.10
N ARG A 506 -24.17 -22.95 -18.29
CA ARG A 506 -25.10 -23.38 -19.33
C ARG A 506 -24.85 -24.83 -19.76
N GLN A 507 -23.60 -25.26 -19.86
CA GLN A 507 -23.25 -26.65 -20.20
C GLN A 507 -23.67 -27.62 -19.08
N ALA A 508 -23.51 -27.23 -17.82
CA ALA A 508 -23.96 -28.01 -16.67
C ALA A 508 -25.48 -28.13 -16.63
N GLN A 509 -26.21 -27.03 -16.77
CA GLN A 509 -27.68 -27.02 -16.83
C GLN A 509 -28.22 -27.92 -17.94
N LYS A 510 -27.64 -27.85 -19.15
CA LYS A 510 -28.00 -28.75 -20.27
C LYS A 510 -27.71 -30.22 -19.94
N ALA A 511 -26.62 -30.51 -19.21
CA ALA A 511 -26.26 -31.88 -18.85
C ALA A 511 -27.18 -32.46 -17.77
N MET A 512 -27.58 -31.64 -16.80
CA MET A 512 -28.54 -32.00 -15.74
C MET A 512 -29.92 -32.38 -16.28
N ASP A 513 -30.34 -31.80 -17.41
CA ASP A 513 -31.60 -32.19 -18.06
C ASP A 513 -31.58 -33.64 -18.55
N GLY A 514 -30.40 -34.18 -18.87
CA GLY A 514 -30.21 -35.57 -19.32
C GLY A 514 -29.82 -36.56 -18.23
N ASP A 515 -29.59 -36.11 -16.99
CA ASP A 515 -29.21 -36.95 -15.85
C ASP A 515 -29.76 -36.37 -14.54
N LYS A 516 -30.88 -36.92 -14.08
CA LYS A 516 -31.56 -36.49 -12.84
C LYS A 516 -30.90 -37.01 -11.57
N GLU A 517 -30.06 -38.02 -11.67
CA GLU A 517 -29.35 -38.62 -10.54
C GLU A 517 -28.01 -37.94 -10.25
N SER A 518 -27.57 -37.02 -11.12
CA SER A 518 -26.32 -36.29 -10.94
C SER A 518 -26.31 -35.51 -9.62
N LEU A 519 -25.15 -35.52 -8.96
CA LEU A 519 -24.88 -34.76 -7.75
C LEU A 519 -25.05 -33.25 -7.96
N LEU A 520 -25.00 -32.78 -9.20
CA LEU A 520 -25.30 -31.38 -9.57
C LEU A 520 -26.70 -30.96 -9.10
N TRP A 521 -27.71 -31.83 -9.17
CA TRP A 521 -29.06 -31.53 -8.68
C TRP A 521 -29.07 -31.36 -7.17
N LYS A 522 -28.42 -32.27 -6.45
CA LYS A 522 -28.36 -32.23 -4.98
C LYS A 522 -27.62 -30.99 -4.48
N LEU A 523 -26.49 -30.65 -5.10
CA LEU A 523 -25.67 -29.49 -4.73
C LEU A 523 -26.29 -28.16 -5.16
N SER A 524 -27.34 -28.18 -5.98
CA SER A 524 -28.09 -27.01 -6.42
C SER A 524 -29.51 -26.95 -5.83
N ASP A 525 -29.75 -27.62 -4.69
CA ASP A 525 -31.04 -27.67 -3.99
C ASP A 525 -32.21 -28.13 -4.88
N GLY A 526 -31.95 -29.07 -5.78
CA GLY A 526 -32.94 -29.58 -6.73
C GLY A 526 -33.33 -28.57 -7.82
N ASN A 527 -32.65 -27.43 -7.93
CA ASN A 527 -32.92 -26.40 -8.94
C ASN A 527 -31.69 -26.11 -9.80
N LYS A 528 -31.75 -26.45 -11.09
CA LYS A 528 -30.64 -26.23 -12.03
C LYS A 528 -30.26 -24.75 -12.22
N GLU A 529 -31.16 -23.81 -11.93
CA GLU A 529 -30.85 -22.37 -12.00
C GLU A 529 -29.89 -21.92 -10.89
N ASN A 530 -29.74 -22.72 -9.83
CA ASN A 530 -28.80 -22.44 -8.74
C ASN A 530 -27.37 -22.93 -9.03
N VAL A 531 -27.15 -23.64 -10.15
CA VAL A 531 -25.81 -24.15 -10.50
C VAL A 531 -24.85 -23.02 -10.82
N ASN A 532 -23.65 -23.10 -10.25
CA ASN A 532 -22.55 -22.21 -10.52
C ASN A 532 -21.25 -23.01 -10.74
N GLY A 533 -20.16 -22.33 -11.11
CA GLY A 533 -18.88 -22.99 -11.39
C GLY A 533 -18.35 -23.81 -10.21
N LYS A 534 -18.51 -23.32 -8.97
CA LYS A 534 -18.07 -24.03 -7.77
C LYS A 534 -18.79 -25.38 -7.63
N ILE A 535 -20.12 -25.39 -7.79
CA ILE A 535 -20.93 -26.63 -7.74
C ILE A 535 -20.45 -27.65 -8.78
N VAL A 536 -20.14 -27.21 -10.01
CA VAL A 536 -19.66 -28.11 -11.06
C VAL A 536 -18.35 -28.78 -10.67
N PHE A 537 -17.40 -28.03 -10.12
CA PHE A 537 -16.12 -28.59 -9.70
C PHE A 537 -16.20 -29.38 -8.38
N ASP A 538 -17.10 -29.01 -7.47
CA ASP A 538 -17.36 -29.79 -6.25
C ASP A 538 -17.95 -31.15 -6.60
N ALA A 539 -18.94 -31.20 -7.51
CA ALA A 539 -19.48 -32.45 -8.00
C ALA A 539 -18.42 -33.32 -8.70
N LEU A 540 -17.51 -32.70 -9.47
CA LEU A 540 -16.39 -33.40 -10.08
C LEU A 540 -15.44 -34.04 -9.05
N ARG A 541 -15.19 -33.37 -7.92
CA ARG A 541 -14.33 -33.90 -6.84
C ARG A 541 -14.96 -35.09 -6.12
N GLU A 542 -16.27 -35.18 -6.13
CA GLU A 542 -17.07 -36.31 -5.62
C GLU A 542 -17.36 -37.36 -6.72
N ASP A 543 -16.53 -37.39 -7.77
CA ASP A 543 -16.60 -38.34 -8.88
C ASP A 543 -17.95 -38.37 -9.66
N ASP A 544 -18.70 -37.27 -9.67
CA ASP A 544 -19.93 -37.16 -10.47
C ASP A 544 -19.61 -37.23 -11.97
N LYS A 545 -20.14 -38.27 -12.63
CA LYS A 545 -19.87 -38.53 -14.05
C LYS A 545 -20.38 -37.42 -14.97
N THR A 546 -21.45 -36.74 -14.60
CA THR A 546 -22.08 -35.70 -15.41
C THR A 546 -21.27 -34.40 -15.34
N ALA A 547 -20.84 -33.99 -14.14
CA ALA A 547 -19.86 -32.94 -13.94
C ALA A 547 -18.55 -33.24 -14.67
N GLY A 548 -18.06 -34.48 -14.62
CA GLY A 548 -16.89 -34.93 -15.38
C GLY A 548 -17.02 -34.73 -16.90
N LYS A 549 -18.17 -35.05 -17.48
CA LYS A 549 -18.44 -34.79 -18.92
C LYS A 549 -18.46 -33.29 -19.23
N VAL A 550 -19.07 -32.49 -18.36
CA VAL A 550 -19.16 -31.03 -18.51
C VAL A 550 -17.76 -30.40 -18.48
N VAL A 551 -16.95 -30.72 -17.45
CA VAL A 551 -15.59 -30.17 -17.31
C VAL A 551 -14.67 -30.66 -18.43
N LYS A 552 -14.79 -31.93 -18.86
CA LYS A 552 -14.04 -32.43 -20.01
C LYS A 552 -14.34 -31.62 -21.27
N LYS A 553 -15.62 -31.37 -21.57
CA LYS A 553 -16.04 -30.60 -22.74
C LYS A 553 -15.59 -29.13 -22.65
N TYR A 554 -15.73 -28.51 -21.48
CA TYR A 554 -15.27 -27.14 -21.22
C TYR A 554 -13.75 -27.01 -21.44
N THR A 555 -12.96 -27.92 -20.86
CA THR A 555 -11.49 -27.92 -21.01
C THR A 555 -11.04 -28.23 -22.44
N GLU A 556 -11.83 -28.94 -23.24
CA GLU A 556 -11.55 -29.15 -24.68
C GLU A 556 -11.65 -27.85 -25.47
N TYR A 557 -12.71 -27.07 -25.25
CA TYR A 557 -12.86 -25.77 -25.91
C TYR A 557 -11.81 -24.76 -25.46
N LEU A 558 -11.55 -24.68 -24.15
CA LEU A 558 -10.53 -23.78 -23.64
C LEU A 558 -9.13 -24.18 -24.12
N ALA A 559 -8.81 -25.48 -24.18
CA ALA A 559 -7.52 -25.94 -24.70
C ALA A 559 -7.32 -25.55 -26.16
N ALA A 560 -8.37 -25.63 -26.99
CA ALA A 560 -8.30 -25.21 -28.38
C ALA A 560 -7.96 -23.71 -28.50
N GLY A 561 -8.66 -22.86 -27.74
CA GLY A 561 -8.39 -21.42 -27.76
C GLY A 561 -7.00 -21.07 -27.23
N VAL A 562 -6.62 -21.61 -26.06
CA VAL A 562 -5.27 -21.40 -25.49
C VAL A 562 -4.18 -21.86 -26.46
N THR A 563 -4.37 -22.99 -27.15
CA THR A 563 -3.41 -23.48 -28.14
C THR A 563 -3.29 -22.54 -29.33
N ASN A 564 -4.40 -22.02 -29.84
CA ASN A 564 -4.38 -21.04 -30.93
C ASN A 564 -3.58 -19.79 -30.54
N VAL A 565 -3.81 -19.29 -29.34
CA VAL A 565 -3.07 -18.16 -28.77
C VAL A 565 -1.57 -18.47 -28.66
N ILE A 566 -1.21 -19.64 -28.14
CA ILE A 566 0.20 -20.06 -28.05
C ILE A 566 0.82 -20.15 -29.44
N ASN A 567 0.16 -20.78 -30.40
CA ASN A 567 0.72 -20.91 -31.74
C ASN A 567 0.82 -19.56 -32.47
N ALA A 568 -0.01 -18.57 -32.11
CA ALA A 568 0.03 -17.23 -32.70
C ALA A 568 1.10 -16.32 -32.09
N PHE A 569 1.27 -16.34 -30.77
CA PHE A 569 2.12 -15.38 -30.04
C PHE A 569 3.35 -16.00 -29.38
N HIS A 570 3.31 -17.32 -29.14
CA HIS A 570 4.30 -18.12 -28.41
C HIS A 570 4.89 -17.42 -27.17
N PRO A 571 4.03 -16.97 -26.21
CA PRO A 571 4.48 -16.25 -25.03
C PRO A 571 5.24 -17.17 -24.06
N GLN A 572 5.92 -16.60 -23.07
CA GLN A 572 6.54 -17.41 -22.00
C GLN A 572 5.50 -17.98 -21.04
N ALA A 573 4.36 -17.30 -20.89
CA ALA A 573 3.28 -17.75 -20.03
C ALA A 573 1.88 -17.40 -20.57
N ILE A 574 0.95 -18.31 -20.29
CA ILE A 574 -0.49 -18.07 -20.28
C ILE A 574 -0.93 -17.90 -18.83
N VAL A 575 -1.41 -16.72 -18.47
CA VAL A 575 -1.96 -16.40 -17.15
C VAL A 575 -3.48 -16.54 -17.20
N LEU A 576 -4.05 -17.42 -16.39
CA LEU A 576 -5.49 -17.64 -16.31
C LEU A 576 -6.05 -16.94 -15.07
N GLY A 577 -6.95 -15.99 -15.29
CA GLY A 577 -7.70 -15.29 -14.25
C GLY A 577 -9.18 -15.69 -14.23
N GLY A 578 -9.92 -15.18 -13.25
CA GLY A 578 -11.36 -15.42 -13.12
C GLY A 578 -11.75 -16.60 -12.23
N GLY A 579 -13.02 -16.63 -11.81
CA GLY A 579 -13.51 -17.52 -10.74
C GLY A 579 -13.40 -19.02 -11.05
N ILE A 580 -13.31 -19.40 -12.33
CA ILE A 580 -13.10 -20.80 -12.74
C ILE A 580 -11.73 -21.32 -12.26
N CYS A 581 -10.72 -20.45 -12.20
CA CYS A 581 -9.36 -20.83 -11.81
C CYS A 581 -9.24 -21.23 -10.34
N ALA A 582 -10.22 -20.86 -9.50
CA ALA A 582 -10.31 -21.31 -8.11
C ALA A 582 -10.51 -22.82 -7.97
N ALA A 583 -10.86 -23.53 -9.04
CA ALA A 583 -10.92 -24.98 -9.05
C ALA A 583 -9.54 -25.65 -8.80
N GLY A 584 -8.43 -24.96 -9.09
CA GLY A 584 -7.08 -25.46 -8.87
C GLY A 584 -6.70 -26.61 -9.81
N ASP A 585 -5.95 -27.59 -9.30
CA ASP A 585 -5.33 -28.62 -10.13
C ASP A 585 -6.30 -29.56 -10.83
N VAL A 586 -7.52 -29.74 -10.28
CA VAL A 586 -8.59 -30.52 -10.93
C VAL A 586 -8.98 -29.94 -12.29
N PHE A 587 -8.79 -28.63 -12.47
CA PHE A 587 -9.03 -27.90 -13.71
C PHE A 587 -7.74 -27.71 -14.51
N LEU A 588 -6.67 -27.24 -13.87
CA LEU A 588 -5.43 -26.86 -14.54
C LEU A 588 -4.67 -28.05 -15.13
N THR A 589 -4.60 -29.17 -14.42
CA THR A 589 -3.80 -30.33 -14.87
C THR A 589 -4.37 -30.93 -16.16
N PRO A 590 -5.69 -31.19 -16.28
CA PRO A 590 -6.28 -31.62 -17.54
C PRO A 590 -6.09 -30.62 -18.68
N LEU A 591 -6.23 -29.32 -18.41
CA LEU A 591 -6.04 -28.26 -19.40
C LEU A 591 -4.60 -28.24 -19.92
N LYS A 592 -3.60 -28.17 -19.03
CA LYS A 592 -2.17 -28.21 -19.37
C LYS A 592 -1.83 -29.40 -20.26
N ARG A 593 -2.31 -30.59 -19.88
CA ARG A 593 -2.08 -31.81 -20.66
C ARG A 593 -2.67 -31.75 -22.06
N LYS A 594 -3.86 -31.15 -22.22
CA LYS A 594 -4.50 -31.00 -23.54
C LYS A 594 -3.74 -29.99 -24.40
N VAL A 595 -3.42 -28.82 -23.84
CA VAL A 595 -2.67 -27.76 -24.55
C VAL A 595 -1.30 -28.25 -24.99
N ASN A 596 -0.51 -28.84 -24.09
CA ASN A 596 0.86 -29.29 -24.40
C ASN A 596 0.94 -30.32 -25.55
N ARG A 597 -0.14 -31.06 -25.80
CA ARG A 597 -0.23 -32.03 -26.92
C ARG A 597 -0.56 -31.37 -28.26
N GLN A 598 -1.07 -30.15 -28.25
CA GLN A 598 -1.57 -29.45 -29.43
C GLN A 598 -0.65 -28.29 -29.87
N ILE A 599 0.32 -27.89 -29.04
CA ILE A 599 1.31 -26.86 -29.38
C ILE A 599 2.14 -27.30 -30.59
N TYR A 600 2.23 -26.42 -31.59
CA TYR A 600 3.05 -26.64 -32.78
C TYR A 600 4.55 -26.72 -32.39
N GLY A 601 5.23 -27.78 -32.84
CA GLY A 601 6.63 -28.02 -32.46
C GLY A 601 6.85 -28.56 -31.03
N GLY A 602 5.77 -28.75 -30.26
CA GLY A 602 5.83 -29.28 -28.89
C GLY A 602 6.45 -28.31 -27.87
N THR A 603 6.78 -28.80 -26.68
CA THR A 603 7.20 -27.96 -25.53
C THR A 603 8.71 -27.99 -25.24
N LYS A 604 9.51 -28.75 -25.99
CA LYS A 604 10.93 -28.98 -25.64
C LYS A 604 11.82 -27.76 -25.86
N PHE A 605 11.62 -27.04 -26.96
CA PHE A 605 12.49 -25.92 -27.34
C PHE A 605 12.08 -24.62 -26.64
N ALA A 606 10.78 -24.30 -26.67
CA ALA A 606 10.21 -23.10 -26.08
C ALA A 606 8.96 -23.47 -25.27
N PRO A 607 9.12 -23.97 -24.03
CA PRO A 607 8.00 -24.32 -23.17
C PRO A 607 7.18 -23.07 -22.82
N VAL A 608 5.86 -23.22 -22.76
CA VAL A 608 4.93 -22.18 -22.32
C VAL A 608 4.33 -22.60 -20.99
N GLU A 609 4.51 -21.76 -19.98
CA GLU A 609 3.93 -22.00 -18.66
C GLU A 609 2.45 -21.61 -18.65
N ILE A 610 1.61 -22.42 -18.00
CA ILE A 610 0.21 -22.06 -17.75
C ILE A 610 0.05 -21.88 -16.25
N VAL A 611 -0.22 -20.66 -15.82
CA VAL A 611 -0.27 -20.27 -14.40
C VAL A 611 -1.59 -19.60 -14.07
N VAL A 612 -1.96 -19.59 -12.79
CA VAL A 612 -3.14 -18.87 -12.30
C VAL A 612 -2.72 -17.48 -11.85
N ALA A 613 -3.54 -16.49 -12.18
CA ALA A 613 -3.42 -15.12 -11.71
C ALA A 613 -3.37 -15.06 -10.17
N SER A 614 -2.43 -14.31 -9.59
CA SER A 614 -2.23 -14.27 -8.14
C SER A 614 -2.88 -13.08 -7.45
N LEU A 615 -3.28 -12.04 -8.20
CA LEU A 615 -3.85 -10.80 -7.65
C LEU A 615 -5.37 -10.87 -7.46
N GLY A 616 -6.00 -11.95 -7.93
CA GLY A 616 -7.42 -12.22 -7.72
C GLY A 616 -8.31 -11.07 -8.21
N ASN A 617 -9.22 -10.63 -7.33
CA ASN A 617 -10.23 -9.63 -7.65
C ASN A 617 -9.71 -8.18 -7.70
N ASP A 618 -8.44 -7.96 -7.37
CA ASP A 618 -7.84 -6.62 -7.33
C ASP A 618 -6.82 -6.42 -8.46
N ALA A 619 -6.68 -7.40 -9.37
CA ALA A 619 -5.83 -7.32 -10.55
C ALA A 619 -6.12 -6.07 -11.41
N GLY A 620 -7.40 -5.65 -11.50
CA GLY A 620 -7.80 -4.43 -12.20
C GLY A 620 -7.24 -3.16 -11.55
N ILE A 621 -7.26 -3.07 -10.21
CA ILE A 621 -6.67 -1.93 -9.47
C ILE A 621 -5.16 -1.90 -9.70
N TYR A 622 -4.49 -3.02 -9.50
CA TYR A 622 -3.04 -3.15 -9.72
C TYR A 622 -2.64 -2.76 -11.13
N GLY A 623 -3.37 -3.28 -12.12
CA GLY A 623 -3.16 -3.00 -13.52
C GLY A 623 -3.36 -1.56 -13.92
N ALA A 624 -4.44 -0.96 -13.42
CA ALA A 624 -4.73 0.43 -13.64
C ALA A 624 -3.65 1.33 -13.00
N ALA A 625 -3.23 1.06 -11.76
CA ALA A 625 -2.11 1.79 -11.15
C ALA A 625 -0.80 1.59 -11.93
N ALA A 626 -0.51 0.37 -12.37
CA ALA A 626 0.67 0.05 -13.18
C ALA A 626 0.68 0.81 -14.52
N LEU A 627 -0.48 1.05 -15.12
CA LEU A 627 -0.60 1.83 -16.35
C LEU A 627 -0.13 3.28 -16.16
N ALA A 628 -0.40 3.88 -15.00
CA ALA A 628 0.08 5.22 -14.66
C ALA A 628 1.56 5.23 -14.26
N PHE A 629 2.04 4.14 -13.67
CA PHE A 629 3.45 3.93 -13.34
C PHE A 629 4.36 3.81 -14.58
N ASP A 630 3.88 3.14 -15.64
CA ASP A 630 4.65 2.84 -16.87
C ASP A 630 4.78 4.04 -17.84
N LYS A 631 4.22 5.21 -17.49
CA LYS A 631 4.15 6.42 -18.32
C LYS A 631 4.94 7.56 -17.70
#